data_AF-A0A925IB18-F1
#
_entry.id   AF-A0A925IB18-F1
#
_cell.length_a   1.000
_cell.length_b   1.000
_cell.length_c   1.000
_cell.angle_alpha   90.00
_cell.angle_beta   90.00
_cell.angle_gamma   90.00
#
_symmetry.space_group_name_H-M   'P 1'
#
loop_
_entity.id
_entity.type
_entity.pdbx_description
1 polymer ?
#
loop_
_entity_poly.entity_id
_entity_poly.type
_entity_poly.pdbx_seq_one_letter_code
_entity_poly.pdbx_strand_id
1 'polypeptide(L)'
;MQRIYQNVLFIIALFFSSQQLAAQTDTIPAASVDPALQDIYNSKTPKEYNIAGITVTGSKKFDQNLIISISGLAVGDKIIIPGTDAFGKAIAKLWK
;
A
#
# COMPACT_ATOMS: atom_id res chain seq x y z
N MET A 1 45.01 -3.58 -44.10
CA MET A 1 43.56 -3.56 -43.82
C MET A 1 43.16 -4.44 -42.63
N GLN A 2 43.57 -5.71 -42.54
CA GLN A 2 43.15 -6.66 -41.47
C GLN A 2 43.43 -6.21 -40.01
N ARG A 3 44.58 -5.57 -39.75
CA ARG A 3 44.95 -5.08 -38.41
C ARG A 3 44.05 -3.95 -37.89
N ILE A 4 43.45 -3.17 -38.79
CA ILE A 4 42.56 -2.05 -38.44
C ILE A 4 41.21 -2.59 -37.98
N TYR A 5 40.66 -3.59 -38.68
CA TYR A 5 39.41 -4.26 -38.26
C TYR A 5 39.57 -5.00 -36.92
N GLN A 6 40.71 -5.63 -36.68
CA GLN A 6 40.98 -6.32 -35.42
C GLN A 6 41.02 -5.34 -34.24
N ASN A 7 41.61 -4.15 -34.43
CA ASN A 7 41.66 -3.12 -33.40
C ASN A 7 40.28 -2.48 -33.16
N VAL A 8 39.49 -2.26 -34.22
CA VAL A 8 38.11 -1.74 -34.11
C VAL A 8 37.20 -2.74 -33.39
N LEU A 9 37.33 -4.03 -33.68
CA LEU A 9 36.54 -5.08 -33.02
C LEU A 9 36.86 -5.19 -31.53
N PHE A 10 38.12 -4.98 -31.14
CA PHE A 10 38.55 -4.94 -29.74
C PHE A 10 37.95 -3.76 -28.96
N ILE A 11 37.86 -2.58 -29.58
CA ILE A 11 37.29 -1.38 -28.95
C ILE A 11 35.77 -1.53 -28.74
N ILE A 12 35.06 -2.15 -29.68
CA ILE A 12 33.63 -2.43 -29.54
C ILE A 12 33.38 -3.43 -28.40
N ALA A 13 34.22 -4.47 -28.29
CA ALA A 13 34.15 -5.44 -27.20
C ALA A 13 34.38 -4.78 -25.82
N LEU A 14 35.32 -3.84 -25.73
CA LEU A 14 35.60 -3.06 -24.51
C LEU A 14 34.40 -2.18 -24.09
N PHE A 15 33.67 -1.60 -25.04
CA PHE A 15 32.46 -0.82 -24.77
C PHE A 15 31.26 -1.66 -24.30
N PHE A 16 31.19 -2.93 -24.73
CA PHE A 16 30.15 -3.85 -24.24
C PHE A 16 30.43 -4.34 -22.81
N SER A 17 31.70 -4.48 -22.43
CA SER A 17 32.07 -4.92 -21.07
C SER A 17 31.86 -3.86 -19.98
N SER A 18 31.77 -2.56 -20.31
CA SER A 18 31.56 -1.50 -19.33
C SER A 18 30.11 -1.38 -18.81
N GLN A 19 29.16 -2.15 -19.34
CA GLN A 19 27.75 -2.13 -18.92
C GLN A 19 27.44 -2.99 -17.67
N GLN A 20 28.45 -3.45 -16.92
CA GLN A 20 28.25 -4.35 -15.76
C GLN A 20 28.20 -3.66 -14.37
N LEU A 21 28.03 -2.34 -14.28
CA LEU A 21 27.86 -1.64 -12.99
C LEU A 21 26.37 -1.40 -12.66
N ALA A 22 25.62 -2.46 -12.40
CA ALA A 22 24.30 -2.34 -11.73
C ALA A 22 23.92 -3.67 -11.04
N ALA A 23 24.71 -4.13 -10.07
CA ALA A 23 24.45 -5.41 -9.39
C ALA A 23 24.34 -5.33 -7.86
N GLN A 24 24.26 -4.13 -7.28
CA GLN A 24 24.06 -4.00 -5.83
C GLN A 24 22.71 -3.35 -5.54
N THR A 25 21.66 -4.17 -5.52
CA THR A 25 20.42 -3.86 -4.82
C THR A 25 20.64 -4.19 -3.35
N ASP A 26 20.47 -3.18 -2.48
CA ASP A 26 20.53 -3.30 -1.02
C ASP A 26 19.69 -4.50 -0.51
N THR A 27 20.31 -5.37 0.27
CA THR A 27 19.74 -6.63 0.77
C THR A 27 18.88 -6.43 2.02
N ILE A 28 18.73 -5.20 2.52
CA ILE A 28 17.74 -4.90 3.55
C ILE A 28 16.39 -4.75 2.83
N PRO A 29 15.43 -5.68 3.00
CA PRO A 29 14.09 -5.42 2.51
C PRO A 29 13.58 -4.21 3.30
N ALA A 30 13.52 -3.04 2.66
CA ALA A 30 12.64 -1.99 3.13
C ALA A 30 11.30 -2.67 3.39
N ALA A 31 10.78 -2.56 4.63
CA ALA A 31 9.58 -3.26 5.08
C ALA A 31 8.59 -3.27 3.93
N SER A 32 8.40 -4.44 3.31
CA SER A 32 7.72 -4.54 2.03
C SER A 32 6.25 -4.27 2.31
N VAL A 33 5.88 -3.00 2.31
CA VAL A 33 4.49 -2.60 2.47
C VAL A 33 3.80 -3.11 1.22
N ASP A 34 2.80 -3.97 1.42
CA ASP A 34 1.98 -4.48 0.34
C ASP A 34 1.50 -3.29 -0.52
N PRO A 35 1.85 -3.26 -1.82
CA PRO A 35 1.42 -2.19 -2.72
C PRO A 35 -0.10 -1.97 -2.68
N ALA A 36 -0.89 -3.03 -2.48
CA ALA A 36 -2.33 -2.94 -2.38
C ALA A 36 -2.81 -2.17 -1.13
N LEU A 37 -2.07 -2.22 -0.02
CA LEU A 37 -2.39 -1.46 1.19
C LEU A 37 -2.02 0.02 1.05
N GLN A 38 -0.92 0.34 0.38
CA GLN A 38 -0.56 1.72 0.08
C GLN A 38 -1.59 2.38 -0.84
N ASP A 39 -2.12 1.61 -1.79
CA ASP A 39 -3.15 2.07 -2.71
C ASP A 39 -4.44 2.49 -1.99
N ILE A 40 -4.77 1.96 -0.82
CA ILE A 40 -5.99 2.37 -0.08
C ILE A 40 -5.94 3.87 0.26
N TYR A 41 -4.76 4.39 0.59
CA TYR A 41 -4.57 5.80 0.97
C TYR A 41 -4.35 6.72 -0.24
N ASN A 42 -3.68 6.22 -1.28
CA ASN A 42 -3.29 7.01 -2.45
C ASN A 42 -4.28 6.93 -3.62
N SER A 43 -5.18 5.93 -3.62
CA SER A 43 -6.14 5.70 -4.69
C SER A 43 -7.17 6.82 -4.74
N LYS A 44 -7.32 7.42 -5.94
CA LYS A 44 -8.40 8.35 -6.26
C LYS A 44 -9.65 7.64 -6.77
N THR A 45 -9.54 6.35 -7.09
CA THR A 45 -10.66 5.53 -7.58
C THR A 45 -11.41 4.89 -6.42
N PRO A 46 -12.73 5.08 -6.31
CA PRO A 46 -13.54 4.43 -5.28
C PRO A 46 -13.51 2.90 -5.46
N LYS A 47 -13.19 2.18 -4.39
CA LYS A 47 -13.24 0.71 -4.32
C LYS A 47 -14.14 0.27 -3.15
N GLU A 48 -14.86 -0.82 -3.34
CA GLU A 48 -15.72 -1.42 -2.31
C GLU A 48 -14.90 -2.36 -1.41
N TYR A 49 -15.11 -2.24 -0.10
CA TYR A 49 -14.49 -3.04 0.94
C TYR A 49 -15.56 -3.57 1.90
N ASN A 50 -15.24 -4.68 2.58
CA ASN A 50 -16.08 -5.26 3.61
C ASN A 50 -15.45 -5.09 4.99
N ILE A 51 -16.25 -4.72 6.00
CA ILE A 51 -15.79 -4.68 7.39
C ILE A 51 -15.65 -6.12 7.91
N ALA A 52 -14.41 -6.58 8.04
CA ALA A 52 -14.10 -7.93 8.54
C ALA A 52 -14.23 -8.06 10.08
N GLY A 53 -14.06 -6.96 10.82
CA GLY A 53 -14.10 -6.97 12.27
C GLY A 53 -14.05 -5.55 12.84
N ILE A 54 -14.53 -5.39 14.08
CA ILE A 54 -14.52 -4.11 14.80
C ILE A 54 -13.97 -4.35 16.21
N THR A 55 -12.87 -3.66 16.54
CA THR A 55 -12.23 -3.72 17.86
C THR A 55 -12.32 -2.36 18.52
N VAL A 56 -12.86 -2.30 19.73
CA VAL A 56 -12.93 -1.07 20.51
C VAL A 56 -11.79 -1.08 21.54
N THR A 57 -10.95 -0.05 21.52
CA THR A 57 -9.83 0.11 22.46
C THR A 57 -10.00 1.40 23.26
N GLY A 58 -9.39 1.46 24.46
CA GLY A 58 -9.42 2.65 25.31
C GLY A 58 -10.70 2.87 26.15
N SER A 59 -11.76 2.07 25.93
CA SER A 59 -12.93 2.05 26.81
C SER A 59 -12.60 1.36 28.14
N LYS A 60 -12.84 2.05 29.27
CA LYS A 60 -12.70 1.47 30.64
C LYS A 60 -14.04 1.21 31.33
N LYS A 61 -15.11 1.88 30.89
CA LYS A 61 -16.42 1.88 31.57
C LYS A 61 -17.59 1.51 30.67
N PHE A 62 -17.40 1.52 29.35
CA PHE A 62 -18.47 1.29 28.39
C PHE A 62 -18.33 -0.08 27.74
N ASP A 63 -19.47 -0.74 27.55
CA ASP A 63 -19.53 -2.01 26.83
C ASP A 63 -19.16 -1.83 25.36
N GLN A 64 -18.34 -2.74 24.84
CA GLN A 64 -17.85 -2.70 23.47
C GLN A 64 -18.99 -2.86 22.44
N ASN A 65 -19.95 -3.74 22.69
CA ASN A 65 -21.07 -3.97 21.77
C ASN A 65 -22.00 -2.77 21.74
N LEU A 66 -22.18 -2.08 22.87
CA LEU A 66 -22.95 -0.84 22.91
C LEU A 66 -22.29 0.26 22.06
N ILE A 67 -20.97 0.44 22.15
CA ILE A 67 -20.24 1.41 21.34
C ILE A 67 -20.39 1.09 19.85
N ILE A 68 -20.22 -0.17 19.46
CA ILE A 68 -20.41 -0.62 18.07
C ILE A 68 -21.84 -0.33 17.62
N SER A 69 -22.84 -0.66 18.44
CA SER A 69 -24.25 -0.41 18.12
C SER A 69 -24.56 1.08 17.93
N ILE A 70 -24.00 1.97 18.74
CA ILE A 70 -24.21 3.42 18.63
C ILE A 70 -23.52 3.96 17.36
N SER A 71 -22.32 3.46 17.04
CA SER A 71 -21.61 3.83 15.80
C SER A 71 -22.45 3.52 14.56
N GLY A 72 -23.33 2.51 14.63
CA GLY A 72 -24.13 2.05 13.52
C GLY A 72 -23.32 1.41 12.40
N LEU A 73 -22.11 0.93 12.72
CA LEU A 73 -21.28 0.09 11.87
C LEU A 73 -21.44 -1.37 12.32
N ALA A 74 -21.51 -2.29 11.36
CA ALA A 74 -21.57 -3.72 11.61
C ALA A 74 -20.49 -4.47 10.82
N VAL A 75 -20.09 -5.63 11.37
CA VAL A 75 -19.26 -6.58 10.63
C VAL A 75 -20.07 -7.12 9.46
N GLY A 76 -19.50 -7.11 8.27
CA GLY A 76 -20.22 -7.44 7.02
C GLY A 76 -20.70 -6.23 6.23
N ASP A 77 -20.58 -5.01 6.77
CA ASP A 77 -20.96 -3.80 6.03
C ASP A 77 -20.02 -3.55 4.85
N LYS A 78 -20.63 -3.17 3.73
CA LYS A 78 -19.93 -2.75 2.51
C LYS A 78 -19.70 -1.25 2.53
N ILE A 79 -18.45 -0.83 2.41
CA ILE A 79 -18.03 0.58 2.44
C ILE A 79 -17.12 0.91 1.26
N ILE A 80 -17.24 2.14 0.75
CA ILE A 80 -16.47 2.60 -0.42
C ILE A 80 -15.34 3.53 0.02
N ILE A 81 -14.10 3.22 -0.35
CA ILE A 81 -12.93 4.05 -0.04
C ILE A 81 -12.20 4.41 -1.35
N PRO A 82 -11.88 5.70 -1.59
CA PRO A 82 -12.30 6.88 -0.83
C PRO A 82 -13.75 7.30 -1.12
N GLY A 83 -14.36 8.10 -0.22
CA GLY A 83 -15.64 8.77 -0.46
C GLY A 83 -16.85 8.31 0.38
N THR A 84 -16.68 7.34 1.28
CA THR A 84 -17.76 6.95 2.21
C THR A 84 -18.00 7.98 3.31
N ASP A 85 -19.26 8.18 3.66
CA ASP A 85 -19.73 8.98 4.80
C ASP A 85 -20.03 8.11 6.04
N ALA A 86 -19.86 6.78 5.94
CA ALA A 86 -20.17 5.85 7.03
C ALA A 86 -19.41 6.19 8.31
N PHE A 87 -18.11 6.50 8.19
CA PHE A 87 -17.26 6.83 9.34
C PHE A 87 -17.60 8.20 9.95
N GLY A 88 -17.90 9.20 9.12
CA GLY A 88 -18.31 10.53 9.59
C GLY A 88 -19.61 10.46 10.40
N LYS A 89 -20.61 9.73 9.89
CA LYS A 89 -21.87 9.46 10.61
C LYS A 89 -21.66 8.68 11.90
N ALA A 90 -20.81 7.66 11.88
CA ALA A 90 -20.51 6.87 13.07
C ALA A 90 -19.90 7.73 14.19
N ILE A 91 -18.95 8.61 13.85
CA ILE A 91 -18.36 9.57 14.78
C ILE A 91 -19.45 10.51 15.34
N ALA A 92 -20.29 11.08 14.47
CA ALA A 92 -21.35 12.00 14.90
C ALA A 92 -22.36 11.34 15.84
N LYS A 93 -22.70 10.07 15.63
CA LYS A 93 -23.58 9.31 16.54
C LYS A 93 -22.95 9.05 17.91
N LEU A 94 -21.65 8.77 17.96
CA LEU A 94 -20.93 8.51 19.20
C LEU A 94 -20.71 9.78 20.04
N TRP A 95 -20.69 10.96 19.41
CA TRP A 95 -20.51 12.25 20.08
C TRP A 95 -21.81 12.87 20.63
N LYS A 96 -22.95 12.26 20.32
CA LYS A 96 -24.25 12.73 20.78
C LYS A 96 -24.60 12.19 22.15
#